data_AF-A0A1F7WEF4-F1
#
_entry.id   AF-A0A1F7WEF4-F1
#
_cell.length_a   1.000
_cell.length_b   1.000
_cell.length_c   1.000
_cell.angle_alpha   90.00
_cell.angle_beta   90.00
_cell.angle_gamma   90.00
#
_symmetry.space_group_name_H-M   'P 1'
#
loop_
_entity.id
_entity.type
_entity.pdbx_description
1 polymer ?
#
loop_
_entity_poly.entity_id
_entity_poly.type
_entity_poly.pdbx_seq_one_letter_code
_entity_poly.pdbx_strand_id
1 'polypeptide(L)' 'MDNLTFSIEDLYEEVKDRAEADGAFTREEWHDLVEEILEEKRDSMGIDDDDDWQYLVESIQSRYDQYSQAVPEL' A
#
# COMPACT_ATOMS: atom_id res chain seq x y z
N MET A 1 12.89 -10.82 -19.35
CA MET A 1 12.83 -9.72 -18.36
C MET A 1 11.38 -9.60 -18.02
N ASP A 2 10.96 -10.19 -16.90
CA ASP A 2 9.68 -9.84 -16.30
C ASP A 2 9.79 -8.37 -15.92
N ASN A 3 9.12 -7.52 -16.69
CA ASN A 3 8.86 -6.15 -16.30
C ASN A 3 7.84 -6.29 -15.17
N LEU A 4 8.29 -6.18 -13.92
CA LEU A 4 7.40 -6.16 -12.77
C LEU A 4 6.52 -4.91 -12.90
N THR A 5 5.46 -5.00 -13.68
CA THR A 5 4.38 -4.03 -13.71
C THR A 5 3.64 -4.17 -12.39
N PHE A 6 4.20 -3.60 -11.33
CA PHE A 6 3.51 -3.49 -10.05
C PHE A 6 2.20 -2.75 -10.29
N SER A 7 1.11 -3.46 -10.11
CA SER A 7 -0.23 -2.88 -10.21
C SER A 7 -0.66 -2.40 -8.84
N ILE A 8 -1.56 -1.41 -8.80
CA ILE A 8 -2.16 -0.93 -7.54
C ILE A 8 -2.78 -2.08 -6.73
N GLU A 9 -3.28 -3.11 -7.42
CA GLU A 9 -3.83 -4.31 -6.77
C GLU A 9 -2.74 -5.14 -6.06
N ASP A 10 -1.59 -5.35 -6.69
CA ASP A 10 -0.45 -6.09 -6.13
C ASP A 10 0.10 -5.39 -4.89
N LEU A 11 0.22 -4.06 -4.96
CA LEU A 11 0.63 -3.22 -3.83
C LEU A 11 -0.38 -3.26 -2.68
N TYR A 12 -1.68 -3.24 -3.01
CA TYR A 12 -2.72 -3.35 -2.00
C TYR A 12 -2.71 -4.71 -1.30
N GLU A 13 -2.51 -5.80 -2.04
CA GLU A 13 -2.38 -7.14 -1.47
C GLU A 13 -1.17 -7.24 -0.55
N GLU A 14 -0.02 -6.67 -0.94
CA GLU A 14 1.18 -6.69 -0.10
C GLU A 14 1.04 -5.85 1.18
N VAL A 15 0.47 -4.64 1.06
CA VAL A 15 0.15 -3.80 2.22
C VAL A 15 -0.79 -4.54 3.16
N LYS A 16 -1.82 -5.20 2.62
CA LYS A 16 -2.75 -6.00 3.41
C LYS A 16 -2.05 -7.15 4.14
N ASP A 17 -1.23 -7.94 3.45
CA ASP A 17 -0.52 -9.08 4.04
C ASP A 17 0.40 -8.62 5.18
N ARG A 18 1.09 -7.49 4.97
CA ARG A 18 1.95 -6.87 5.98
C ARG A 18 1.15 -6.30 7.15
N ALA A 19 -0.02 -5.70 6.88
CA ALA A 19 -0.89 -5.16 7.91
C ALA A 19 -1.43 -6.27 8.83
N GLU A 20 -1.82 -7.41 8.26
CA GLU A 20 -2.22 -8.59 9.02
C GLU A 20 -1.06 -9.19 9.83
N ALA A 21 0.17 -9.17 9.28
CA ALA A 21 1.36 -9.67 9.96
C ALA A 21 1.85 -8.79 11.11
N ASP A 22 1.78 -7.46 10.96
CA ASP A 22 2.19 -6.49 11.97
C ASP A 22 1.07 -6.17 12.99
N GLY A 23 -0.18 -6.51 12.65
CA GLY A 23 -1.36 -6.17 13.44
C GLY A 23 -1.80 -4.71 13.26
N ALA A 24 -1.46 -4.10 12.13
CA ALA A 24 -1.86 -2.76 11.75
C ALA A 24 -3.33 -2.78 11.27
N PHE A 25 -4.24 -2.58 12.21
CA PHE A 25 -5.68 -2.62 11.94
C PHE A 25 -6.33 -1.24 11.94
N THR A 26 -5.63 -0.21 12.42
CA THR A 26 -6.15 1.15 12.40
C THR A 26 -5.80 1.87 11.11
N ARG A 27 -6.53 2.96 10.83
CA ARG A 27 -6.29 3.80 9.66
C ARG A 27 -4.91 4.46 9.70
N GLU A 28 -4.48 4.92 10.87
CA GLU A 28 -3.17 5.54 11.04
C GLU A 28 -2.07 4.54 10.70
N GLU A 29 -2.11 3.34 11.31
CA GLU A 29 -1.12 2.28 11.05
C GLU A 29 -1.13 1.82 9.59
N TRP A 30 -2.32 1.72 8.96
CA TRP A 30 -2.42 1.41 7.52
C TRP A 30 -1.74 2.49 6.68
N HIS A 31 -2.00 3.77 6.97
CA HIS A 31 -1.42 4.87 6.22
C HIS A 31 0.11 4.88 6.33
N ASP A 32 0.65 4.73 7.54
CA ASP A 32 2.09 4.59 7.80
C ASP A 32 2.69 3.41 7.03
N LEU A 33 2.02 2.25 7.05
CA LEU A 33 2.48 1.05 6.36
C LEU A 33 2.51 1.19 4.84
N VAL A 34 1.50 1.86 4.28
CA VAL A 34 1.47 2.18 2.83
C VAL A 34 2.65 3.05 2.44
N GLU A 35 2.94 4.09 3.23
CA GLU A 35 4.08 4.98 2.96
C GLU A 35 5.40 4.22 3.04
N GLU A 36 5.60 3.38 4.06
CA GLU A 36 6.80 2.54 4.22
C GLU A 36 7.01 1.62 2.99
N ILE A 37 6.01 0.78 2.66
CA ILE A 37 6.12 -0.23 1.60
C ILE A 37 6.35 0.41 0.23
N LEU A 38 5.61 1.48 -0.06
CA LEU A 38 5.78 2.17 -1.31
C LEU A 38 7.16 2.82 -1.37
N GLU A 39 7.71 3.34 -0.26
CA GLU A 39 8.96 4.10 -0.28
C GLU A 39 10.13 3.17 -0.60
N GLU A 40 10.10 1.96 -0.04
CA GLU A 40 11.03 0.87 -0.39
C GLU A 40 10.98 0.50 -1.88
N LYS A 41 9.81 0.64 -2.51
CA LYS A 41 9.61 0.32 -3.92
C LYS A 41 9.74 1.51 -4.85
N ARG A 42 9.78 2.75 -4.37
CA ARG A 42 9.84 3.97 -5.19
C ARG A 42 10.98 3.89 -6.21
N ASP A 43 12.17 3.50 -5.75
CA ASP A 43 13.36 3.31 -6.58
C ASP A 43 13.17 2.17 -7.60
N SER A 44 12.59 1.05 -7.16
CA SER A 44 12.32 -0.12 -8.02
C SER A 44 11.25 0.13 -9.09
N MET A 45 10.29 1.03 -8.83
CA MET A 45 9.24 1.39 -9.77
C MET A 45 9.68 2.49 -10.74
N GLY A 46 10.80 3.16 -10.47
CA GLY A 46 11.27 4.29 -11.26
C GLY A 46 10.31 5.48 -11.21
N ILE A 47 9.59 5.65 -10.09
CA ILE A 47 8.71 6.80 -9.86
C ILE A 47 9.58 7.97 -9.38
N ASP A 48 9.96 8.82 -10.34
CA ASP A 48 10.74 10.04 -10.07
C ASP A 48 9.83 11.24 -9.76
N ASP A 49 8.59 11.20 -10.25
CA ASP A 49 7.61 12.28 -10.10
C ASP A 49 6.85 12.18 -8.77
N ASP A 50 6.90 13.25 -7.98
CA ASP A 50 6.24 13.29 -6.66
C ASP A 50 4.70 13.32 -6.77
N ASP A 51 4.10 13.83 -7.86
CA ASP A 51 2.64 13.79 -8.04
C ASP A 51 2.15 12.35 -8.33
N ASP A 52 2.85 11.62 -9.21
CA ASP A 52 2.54 10.21 -9.49
C ASP A 52 2.70 9.34 -8.24
N TRP A 53 3.74 9.63 -7.45
CA TRP A 53 3.98 9.00 -6.16
C TRP A 53 2.85 9.27 -5.15
N GLN A 54 2.48 10.53 -4.95
CA GLN A 54 1.40 10.91 -4.03
C GLN A 54 0.07 10.27 -4.47
N TYR A 55 -0.23 10.28 -5.77
CA TYR A 55 -1.41 9.61 -6.31
C TYR A 55 -1.46 8.12 -5.97
N LEU A 56 -0.32 7.43 -6.06
CA LEU A 56 -0.22 6.01 -5.72
C LEU A 56 -0.48 5.75 -4.23
N VAL A 57 0.16 6.55 -3.36
CA VAL A 57 -0.03 6.51 -1.90
C VAL A 57 -1.51 6.71 -1.56
N GLU A 58 -2.11 7.79 -2.02
CA GLU A 58 -3.53 8.11 -1.76
C GLU A 58 -4.47 7.04 -2.30
N SER A 59 -4.15 6.45 -3.47
CA SER A 59 -4.96 5.38 -4.08
C SER A 59 -5.00 4.12 -3.22
N ILE A 60 -3.89 3.75 -2.57
CA ILE A 60 -3.85 2.59 -1.67
C ILE A 60 -4.42 2.95 -0.30
N GLN A 61 -4.08 4.12 0.25
CA GLN A 61 -4.61 4.61 1.54
C GLN A 61 -6.15 4.70 1.53
N SER A 62 -6.75 5.14 0.42
CA SER A 62 -8.21 5.18 0.25
C SER A 62 -8.87 3.80 0.27
N ARG A 63 -8.12 2.70 0.09
CA ARG A 63 -8.64 1.33 0.18
C ARG A 63 -8.69 0.80 1.61
N TYR A 64 -8.30 1.60 2.62
CA TYR A 64 -8.46 1.22 4.03
C TYR A 64 -9.90 0.83 4.37
N ASP A 65 -10.91 1.51 3.83
CA ASP A 65 -12.32 1.13 4.03
C ASP A 65 -12.59 -0.31 3.57
N GLN A 66 -11.99 -0.76 2.45
CA GLN A 66 -12.12 -2.13 1.96
C GLN A 66 -11.39 -3.13 2.86
N TYR A 67 -10.20 -2.76 3.33
CA TYR A 67 -9.42 -3.56 4.26
C TYR A 67 -10.14 -3.75 5.60
N SER A 68 -10.59 -2.66 6.23
CA SER A 68 -11.30 -2.70 7.52
C SER A 68 -12.60 -3.50 7.46
N GLN A 69 -13.30 -3.50 6.32
CA GLN A 69 -14.48 -4.35 6.11
C GLN A 69 -14.14 -5.83 5.92
N ALA A 70 -12.96 -6.13 5.38
CA ALA A 70 -12.50 -7.49 5.13
C ALA A 70 -11.90 -8.15 6.37
N VAL A 71 -11.42 -7.37 7.35
CA VAL A 71 -10.91 -7.86 8.64
C VAL A 71 -12.08 -8.03 9.62
N PRO A 72 -12.52 -9.27 9.92
CA PRO A 72 -13.71 -9.52 10.74
C PRO A 72 -13.51 -9.27 12.25
N GLU A 73 -12.33 -8.83 12.68
CA GLU A 73 -11.93 -8.75 14.11
C GLU A 73 -11.70 -7.32 14.64
N LEU A 74 -12.14 -6.28 13.91
CA LEU A 74 -12.16 -4.88 14.36
C LEU A 74 -13.51 -4.45 14.95
#